data_AF-A0A1I5T0L9-F1
#
_entry.id   AF-A0A1I5T0L9-F1
#
_cell.length_a   1.000
_cell.length_b   1.000
_cell.length_c   1.000
_cell.angle_alpha   90.00
_cell.angle_beta   90.00
_cell.angle_gamma   90.00
#
_symmetry.space_group_name_H-M   'P 1'
#
loop_
_entity.id
_entity.type
_entity.pdbx_description
1 polymer ?
#
loop_
_entity_poly.entity_id
_entity_poly.type
_entity_poly.pdbx_seq_one_letter_code
_entity_poly.pdbx_strand_id
1 'polypeptide(L)'
;MKQIQKIKDIDKKWLRFLVRFISVVVWLFLTRLCIYCSLHADNMIFHRWGIVFATFFLLPYLLLGGLYGYLIAYAAFFLSFLTTFFISMDTVYFMAIYLVATTCFALFGQYFWFKTGKKTLLACLYTLLATSFTEVICLTVIQNEEYDISALKNLTVYVSRDAALIFAVGFILHFFFTKSPDICKLPFPIATGYTDAYQKNKDIKRSLRKTRVSVKITTIIIGIEVFLGISAAAFMIALFPDMKDVMINSLKNNKDAMDVAIEENLGKDTDITSDDFAKGIEMLEFNFDTSVVNYDIKMVLLMLCVGVPLGGFANFYTKMSIGAPLGVLSDFMYEFANADDDEKLKVGKKIDKIKAGTRDEIGVVFESSRTMVHSIEDYIGRIEEEQKLKTELEVAKQSSEAKSSFLSNMSHEIRTPINAVLGMNEMIIRETNDPQIEEYAQNVKSAGNSLLGIVNDILDFSKIEAGLSH
;
A
#
# COMPACT_ATOMS: atom_id res chain seq x y z
N MET A 1 -32.35 -20.61 9.60
CA MET A 1 -31.08 -20.12 8.98
C MET A 1 -30.58 -18.78 9.52
N LYS A 2 -31.41 -17.71 9.63
CA LYS A 2 -30.98 -16.39 10.15
C LYS A 2 -30.41 -16.39 11.58
N GLN A 3 -30.91 -17.23 12.50
CA GLN A 3 -30.37 -17.35 13.87
C GLN A 3 -29.00 -18.04 13.93
N ILE A 4 -28.76 -19.07 13.11
CA ILE A 4 -27.47 -19.77 13.01
C ILE A 4 -26.39 -18.86 12.41
N GLN A 5 -26.77 -17.99 11.47
CA GLN A 5 -25.88 -16.99 10.88
C GLN A 5 -25.50 -15.89 11.88
N LYS A 6 -26.45 -15.47 12.73
CA LYS A 6 -26.22 -14.53 13.83
C LYS A 6 -25.25 -15.09 14.87
N ILE A 7 -25.33 -16.38 15.19
CA ILE A 7 -24.40 -17.07 16.11
C ILE A 7 -22.99 -17.16 15.49
N LYS A 8 -22.87 -17.55 14.21
CA LYS A 8 -21.58 -17.55 13.49
C LYS A 8 -20.92 -16.16 13.38
N ASP A 9 -21.72 -15.10 13.27
CA ASP A 9 -21.20 -13.72 13.24
C ASP A 9 -20.83 -13.19 14.63
N ILE A 10 -21.54 -13.60 15.68
CA ILE A 10 -21.19 -13.32 17.08
C ILE A 10 -19.86 -14.00 17.43
N ASP A 11 -19.68 -15.27 17.07
CA ASP A 11 -18.41 -15.99 17.27
C ASP A 11 -17.25 -15.33 16.53
N LYS A 12 -17.47 -14.87 15.29
CA LYS A 12 -16.46 -14.11 14.54
C LYS A 12 -16.15 -12.73 15.13
N LYS A 13 -17.11 -12.09 15.78
CA LYS A 13 -16.89 -10.78 16.43
C LYS A 13 -16.14 -10.96 17.75
N TRP A 14 -16.52 -11.96 18.55
CA TRP A 14 -15.83 -12.34 19.78
C TRP A 14 -14.41 -12.81 19.53
N LEU A 15 -14.19 -13.66 18.52
CA LEU A 15 -12.85 -14.09 18.14
C LEU A 15 -11.97 -12.91 17.71
N ARG A 16 -12.51 -11.97 16.89
CA ARG A 16 -11.78 -10.75 16.51
C ARG A 16 -11.45 -9.86 17.71
N PHE A 17 -12.36 -9.76 18.67
CA PHE A 17 -12.11 -9.03 19.91
C PHE A 17 -11.00 -9.69 20.73
N LEU A 18 -11.08 -11.00 20.96
CA LEU A 18 -10.09 -11.77 21.71
C LEU A 18 -8.70 -11.69 21.08
N VAL A 19 -8.61 -11.84 19.75
CA VAL A 19 -7.35 -11.72 19.00
C VAL A 19 -6.72 -10.33 19.19
N ARG A 20 -7.52 -9.26 19.10
CA ARG A 20 -7.05 -7.88 19.35
C ARG A 20 -6.63 -7.67 20.80
N PHE A 21 -7.38 -8.24 21.74
CA PHE A 21 -7.07 -8.16 23.16
C PHE A 21 -5.72 -8.83 23.46
N ILE A 22 -5.50 -10.07 22.99
CA ILE A 22 -4.22 -10.78 23.13
C ILE A 22 -3.08 -9.99 22.51
N SER A 23 -3.29 -9.44 21.30
CA SER A 23 -2.31 -8.58 20.62
C SER A 23 -1.89 -7.39 21.50
N VAL A 24 -2.86 -6.64 22.04
CA VAL A 24 -2.56 -5.47 22.88
C VAL A 24 -1.85 -5.88 24.17
N VAL A 25 -2.27 -6.97 24.82
CA VAL A 25 -1.62 -7.47 26.05
C VAL A 25 -0.16 -7.86 25.79
N VAL A 26 0.13 -8.59 24.70
CA VAL A 26 1.50 -8.96 24.34
C VAL A 26 2.32 -7.73 23.98
N TRP A 27 1.75 -6.77 23.26
CA TRP A 27 2.41 -5.50 22.95
C TRP A 27 2.79 -4.70 24.20
N LEU A 28 1.86 -4.55 25.16
CA LEU A 28 2.12 -3.87 26.43
C LEU A 28 3.20 -4.59 27.25
N PHE A 29 3.15 -5.92 27.29
CA PHE A 29 4.16 -6.73 27.98
C PHE A 29 5.55 -6.55 27.36
N LEU A 30 5.66 -6.67 26.02
CA LEU A 30 6.93 -6.47 25.32
C LEU A 30 7.44 -5.03 25.46
N THR A 31 6.55 -4.04 25.45
CA THR A 31 6.93 -2.63 25.64
C THR A 31 7.49 -2.39 27.05
N ARG A 32 6.86 -2.98 28.07
CA ARG A 32 7.39 -2.96 29.44
C ARG A 32 8.75 -3.66 29.53
N LEU A 33 8.92 -4.78 28.82
CA LEU A 33 10.21 -5.46 28.74
C LEU A 33 11.27 -4.60 28.04
N CYS A 34 10.93 -3.89 26.96
CA CYS A 34 11.83 -2.94 26.30
C CYS A 34 12.34 -1.87 27.27
N ILE A 35 11.43 -1.26 28.05
CA ILE A 35 11.77 -0.25 29.07
C ILE A 35 12.67 -0.86 30.15
N TYR A 36 12.38 -2.08 30.59
CA TYR A 36 13.21 -2.75 31.58
C TYR A 36 14.61 -3.05 31.05
N CYS A 37 14.71 -3.57 29.81
CA CYS A 37 15.97 -3.84 29.12
C CYS A 37 16.79 -2.56 28.88
N SER A 38 16.15 -1.42 28.58
CA SER A 38 16.89 -0.18 28.34
C SER A 38 17.47 0.43 29.61
N LEU A 39 16.82 0.23 30.76
CA LEU A 39 17.29 0.76 32.05
C LEU A 39 18.27 -0.17 32.78
N HIS A 40 18.24 -1.48 32.51
CA HIS A 40 19.03 -2.48 33.23
C HIS A 40 19.86 -3.36 32.28
N ALA A 41 20.39 -2.78 31.21
CA ALA A 41 21.12 -3.51 30.17
C ALA A 41 22.31 -4.32 30.75
N ASP A 42 23.05 -3.74 31.71
CA ASP A 42 24.20 -4.38 32.35
C ASP A 42 23.84 -5.68 33.08
N ASN A 43 22.63 -5.75 33.65
CA ASN A 43 22.14 -6.93 34.37
C ASN A 43 21.75 -8.08 33.43
N MET A 44 21.70 -7.84 32.12
CA MET A 44 21.29 -8.81 31.10
C MET A 44 22.45 -9.39 30.29
N ILE A 45 23.67 -9.21 30.80
CA ILE A 45 24.92 -9.72 30.22
C ILE A 45 25.39 -10.91 31.06
N PHE A 46 25.19 -12.12 30.55
CA PHE A 46 25.72 -13.32 31.19
C PHE A 46 27.19 -13.50 30.80
N HIS A 47 28.09 -13.22 31.73
CA HIS A 47 29.52 -13.45 31.58
C HIS A 47 30.00 -14.54 32.54
N ARG A 48 30.94 -15.37 32.10
CA ARG A 48 31.62 -16.36 32.95
C ARG A 48 33.10 -16.32 32.59
N TRP A 49 33.99 -16.17 33.57
CA TRP A 49 35.45 -16.09 33.33
C TRP A 49 35.88 -14.97 32.35
N GLY A 50 35.21 -13.82 32.36
CA GLY A 50 35.53 -12.69 31.47
C GLY A 50 35.04 -12.84 30.02
N ILE A 51 34.37 -13.94 29.67
CA ILE A 51 33.75 -14.16 28.35
C ILE A 51 32.24 -13.97 28.48
N VAL A 52 31.65 -13.13 27.60
CA VAL A 52 30.20 -12.95 27.52
C VAL A 52 29.59 -14.10 26.71
N PHE A 53 28.71 -14.89 27.34
CA PHE A 53 28.09 -16.08 26.74
C PHE A 53 26.72 -15.79 26.13
N ALA A 54 25.94 -14.87 26.71
CA ALA A 54 24.61 -14.53 26.20
C ALA A 54 24.20 -13.12 26.65
N THR A 55 23.60 -12.38 25.72
CA THR A 55 22.93 -11.10 25.97
C THR A 55 21.44 -11.26 25.67
N PHE A 56 20.60 -10.56 26.44
CA PHE A 56 19.14 -10.62 26.27
C PHE A 56 18.48 -9.25 26.07
N PHE A 57 19.25 -8.16 26.11
CA PHE A 57 18.70 -6.80 26.08
C PHE A 57 18.03 -6.44 24.73
N LEU A 58 18.44 -7.04 23.59
CA LEU A 58 17.80 -6.83 22.28
C LEU A 58 16.53 -7.66 22.07
N LEU A 59 16.28 -8.67 22.90
CA LEU A 59 15.24 -9.66 22.67
C LEU A 59 13.85 -9.04 22.45
N PRO A 60 13.33 -8.17 23.34
CA PRO A 60 11.99 -7.63 23.13
C PRO A 60 11.90 -6.72 21.91
N TYR A 61 12.96 -5.99 21.56
CA TYR A 61 13.03 -5.12 20.40
C TYR A 61 12.97 -5.89 19.07
N LEU A 62 13.73 -6.98 18.97
CA LEU A 62 13.71 -7.88 17.81
C LEU A 62 12.34 -8.55 17.63
N LEU A 63 11.71 -9.00 18.72
CA LEU A 63 10.37 -9.58 18.69
C LEU A 63 9.30 -8.56 18.30
N LEU A 64 9.36 -7.34 18.85
CA LEU A 64 8.45 -6.25 18.51
C LEU A 64 8.54 -5.91 17.02
N GLY A 65 9.76 -5.72 16.51
CA GLY A 65 9.99 -5.49 15.09
C GLY A 65 9.42 -6.61 14.23
N GLY A 66 9.80 -7.87 14.52
CA GLY A 66 9.40 -9.02 13.72
C GLY A 66 7.91 -9.33 13.73
N LEU A 67 7.21 -9.13 14.86
CA LEU A 67 5.79 -9.48 15.01
C LEU A 67 4.83 -8.34 14.67
N TYR A 68 5.17 -7.11 15.06
CA TYR A 68 4.28 -5.95 14.95
C TYR A 68 4.62 -5.00 13.80
N GLY A 69 5.83 -5.10 13.24
CA GLY A 69 6.29 -4.21 12.18
C GLY A 69 6.66 -2.82 12.69
N TYR A 70 7.17 -1.97 11.79
CA TYR A 70 7.89 -0.76 12.20
C TYR A 70 7.01 0.24 12.97
N LEU A 71 5.73 0.41 12.62
CA LEU A 71 4.89 1.45 13.23
C LEU A 71 4.69 1.23 14.73
N ILE A 72 4.20 0.05 15.09
CA ILE A 72 3.89 -0.31 16.47
C ILE A 72 5.20 -0.54 17.25
N ALA A 73 6.22 -1.07 16.57
CA ALA A 73 7.55 -1.22 17.15
C ALA A 73 8.21 0.12 17.49
N TYR A 74 8.09 1.11 16.61
CA TYR A 74 8.57 2.48 16.86
C TYR A 74 7.81 3.17 17.96
N ALA A 75 6.50 2.94 18.11
CA ALA A 75 5.75 3.47 19.25
C ALA A 75 6.27 2.92 20.58
N ALA A 76 6.52 1.60 20.66
CA ALA A 76 7.09 0.97 21.84
C ALA A 76 8.54 1.43 22.10
N PHE A 77 9.35 1.51 21.03
CA PHE A 77 10.71 2.04 21.09
C PHE A 77 10.71 3.49 21.60
N PHE A 78 9.85 4.35 21.07
CA PHE A 78 9.80 5.76 21.45
C PHE A 78 9.39 5.95 22.91
N LEU A 79 8.46 5.13 23.42
CA LEU A 79 8.12 5.14 24.84
C LEU A 79 9.31 4.69 25.71
N SER A 80 10.04 3.67 25.26
CA SER A 80 11.27 3.23 25.91
C SER A 80 12.36 4.30 25.90
N PHE A 81 12.57 4.94 24.74
CA PHE A 81 13.51 6.04 24.53
C PHE A 81 13.21 7.23 25.44
N LEU A 82 11.96 7.70 25.49
CA LEU A 82 11.57 8.79 26.37
C LEU A 82 11.79 8.43 27.85
N THR A 83 11.46 7.20 28.25
CA THR A 83 11.67 6.76 29.63
C THR A 83 13.15 6.74 30.00
N THR A 84 14.00 6.18 29.13
CA THR A 84 15.46 6.19 29.32
C THR A 84 16.03 7.61 29.28
N PHE A 85 15.50 8.49 28.41
CA PHE A 85 15.90 9.89 28.32
C PHE A 85 15.73 10.65 29.63
N PHE A 86 14.62 10.44 30.34
CA PHE A 86 14.37 11.11 31.61
C PHE A 86 15.09 10.48 32.82
N ILE A 87 15.44 9.19 32.75
CA ILE A 87 16.01 8.46 33.90
C ILE A 87 17.54 8.37 33.82
N SER A 88 18.11 8.18 32.63
CA SER A 88 19.54 7.88 32.44
C SER A 88 20.11 8.62 31.23
N MET A 89 20.19 9.95 31.33
CA MET A 89 20.65 10.85 30.24
C MET A 89 22.00 10.45 29.63
N ASP A 90 22.91 9.92 30.45
CA ASP A 90 24.28 9.61 30.03
C ASP A 90 24.40 8.36 29.14
N THR A 91 23.36 7.54 29.03
CA THR A 91 23.38 6.28 28.27
C THR A 91 22.33 6.21 27.16
N VAL A 92 21.55 7.28 26.97
CA VAL A 92 20.40 7.31 26.05
C VAL A 92 20.82 7.03 24.60
N TYR A 93 22.02 7.44 24.18
CA TYR A 93 22.50 7.21 22.83
C TYR A 93 22.67 5.72 22.48
N PHE A 94 22.85 4.83 23.47
CA PHE A 94 22.86 3.38 23.23
C PHE A 94 21.51 2.86 22.70
N MET A 95 20.41 3.60 22.88
CA MET A 95 19.11 3.29 22.30
C MET A 95 19.15 3.21 20.76
N ALA A 96 20.15 3.84 20.11
CA ALA A 96 20.34 3.72 18.65
C ALA A 96 20.56 2.26 18.22
N ILE A 97 21.26 1.45 19.03
CA ILE A 97 21.47 0.02 18.76
C ILE A 97 20.12 -0.71 18.75
N TYR A 98 19.26 -0.42 19.72
CA TYR A 98 17.92 -1.03 19.82
C TYR A 98 17.02 -0.61 18.67
N LEU A 99 17.11 0.65 18.24
CA LEU A 99 16.37 1.15 17.09
C LEU A 99 16.78 0.45 15.80
N VAL A 100 18.09 0.30 15.55
CA VAL A 100 18.60 -0.41 14.37
C VAL A 100 18.13 -1.86 14.36
N ALA A 101 18.26 -2.57 15.48
CA ALA A 101 17.77 -3.94 15.62
C ALA A 101 16.26 -4.06 15.33
N THR A 102 15.46 -3.18 15.94
CA THR A 102 14.00 -3.11 15.75
C THR A 102 13.64 -2.86 14.29
N THR A 103 14.32 -1.90 13.67
CA THR A 103 14.10 -1.47 12.28
C THR A 103 14.39 -2.60 11.30
N CYS A 104 15.55 -3.26 11.46
CA CYS A 104 15.93 -4.39 10.62
C CYS A 104 14.88 -5.51 10.66
N PHE A 105 14.50 -5.98 11.85
CA PHE A 105 13.53 -7.07 11.99
C PHE A 105 12.12 -6.66 11.53
N ALA A 106 11.73 -5.41 11.73
CA ALA A 106 10.49 -4.87 11.19
C ALA A 106 10.46 -4.90 9.65
N LEU A 107 11.54 -4.46 8.99
CA LEU A 107 11.64 -4.47 7.53
C LEU A 107 11.67 -5.91 6.99
N PHE A 108 12.51 -6.78 7.55
CA PHE A 108 12.62 -8.17 7.11
C PHE A 108 11.31 -8.94 7.32
N GLY A 109 10.58 -8.68 8.41
CA GLY A 109 9.24 -9.21 8.65
C GLY A 109 8.24 -8.73 7.61
N GLN A 110 8.23 -7.42 7.32
CA GLN A 110 7.32 -6.84 6.32
C GLN A 110 7.55 -7.39 4.90
N TYR A 111 8.78 -7.73 4.53
CA TYR A 111 9.14 -8.28 3.21
C TYR A 111 9.14 -9.81 3.16
N PHE A 112 8.60 -10.49 4.17
CA PHE A 112 8.47 -11.94 4.22
C PHE A 112 9.81 -12.71 4.22
N TRP A 113 10.89 -12.12 4.73
CA TRP A 113 12.21 -12.78 4.74
C TRP A 113 12.25 -13.97 5.71
N PHE A 114 11.50 -13.92 6.80
CA PHE A 114 11.37 -15.05 7.73
C PHE A 114 10.57 -16.25 7.17
N LYS A 115 10.13 -16.22 5.91
CA LYS A 115 9.40 -17.34 5.30
C LYS A 115 10.31 -18.52 4.95
N THR A 116 11.57 -18.25 4.61
CA THR A 116 12.55 -19.28 4.23
C THR A 116 13.78 -19.19 5.13
N GLY A 117 14.37 -20.35 5.45
CA GLY A 117 15.57 -20.41 6.30
C GLY A 117 16.74 -19.60 5.72
N LYS A 118 16.95 -19.65 4.39
CA LYS A 118 18.03 -18.88 3.72
C LYS A 118 17.87 -17.37 3.87
N LYS A 119 16.65 -16.84 3.67
CA LYS A 119 16.38 -15.41 3.84
C LYS A 119 16.40 -14.99 5.30
N THR A 120 15.99 -15.87 6.22
CA THR A 120 16.12 -15.66 7.66
C THR A 120 17.58 -15.52 8.07
N LEU A 121 18.45 -16.41 7.58
CA LEU A 121 19.90 -16.34 7.82
C LEU A 121 20.49 -15.01 7.35
N LEU A 122 20.14 -14.58 6.12
CA LEU A 122 20.58 -13.29 5.59
C LEU A 122 20.04 -12.11 6.42
N ALA A 123 18.77 -12.13 6.84
CA ALA A 123 18.20 -11.11 7.70
C ALA A 123 18.96 -10.99 9.03
N CYS A 124 19.32 -12.13 9.64
CA CYS A 124 20.11 -12.16 10.88
C CYS A 124 21.51 -11.60 10.65
N LEU A 125 22.18 -11.99 9.55
CA LEU A 125 23.51 -11.50 9.20
C LEU A 125 23.53 -9.99 8.98
N TYR A 126 22.58 -9.46 8.21
CA TYR A 126 22.47 -8.01 7.99
C TYR A 126 22.17 -7.25 9.28
N THR A 127 21.27 -7.78 10.12
CA THR A 127 20.95 -7.15 11.41
C THR A 127 22.17 -7.13 12.30
N LEU A 128 22.92 -8.23 12.36
CA LEU A 128 24.15 -8.34 13.15
C LEU A 128 25.20 -7.32 12.71
N LEU A 129 25.46 -7.23 11.40
CA LEU A 129 26.40 -6.25 10.86
C LEU A 129 25.98 -4.81 11.20
N ALA A 130 24.68 -4.51 11.07
CA ALA A 130 24.16 -3.18 11.36
C ALA A 130 24.27 -2.83 12.85
N THR A 131 23.86 -3.74 13.75
CA THR A 131 23.94 -3.51 15.20
C THR A 131 25.37 -3.43 15.68
N SER A 132 26.27 -4.29 15.19
CA SER A 132 27.69 -4.24 15.55
C SER A 132 28.37 -2.96 15.04
N PHE A 133 28.00 -2.48 13.85
CA PHE A 133 28.50 -1.20 13.35
C PHE A 133 28.05 -0.02 14.24
N THR A 134 26.76 0.03 14.60
CA THR A 134 26.26 1.05 15.53
C THR A 134 26.89 0.94 16.90
N GLU A 135 27.13 -0.27 17.39
CA GLU A 135 27.79 -0.51 18.67
C GLU A 135 29.24 -0.05 18.69
N VAL A 136 30.00 -0.32 17.61
CA VAL A 136 31.36 0.22 17.44
C VAL A 136 31.31 1.74 17.53
N ILE A 137 30.40 2.40 16.80
CA ILE A 137 30.24 3.86 16.89
C ILE A 137 29.91 4.30 18.32
N CYS A 138 29.07 3.57 19.06
CA CYS A 138 28.75 3.92 20.44
C CYS A 138 29.93 3.71 21.41
N LEU A 139 30.76 2.68 21.21
CA LEU A 139 31.79 2.26 22.18
C LEU A 139 33.19 2.79 21.86
N THR A 140 33.63 2.74 20.59
CA THR A 140 34.97 3.20 20.19
C THR A 140 35.12 4.70 20.23
N VAL A 141 34.00 5.41 20.23
CA VAL A 141 34.00 6.87 20.31
C VAL A 141 34.02 7.30 21.78
N ILE A 142 33.25 6.67 22.68
CA ILE A 142 32.86 7.34 23.92
C ILE A 142 33.61 6.85 25.17
N GLN A 143 34.09 5.61 25.23
CA GLN A 143 34.41 4.99 26.54
C GLN A 143 35.81 5.28 27.09
N ASN A 144 36.77 5.75 26.28
CA ASN A 144 38.17 5.89 26.74
C ASN A 144 38.81 7.27 26.54
N GLU A 145 38.10 8.30 26.04
CA GLU A 145 38.71 9.61 25.72
C GLU A 145 39.99 9.52 24.84
N GLU A 146 40.23 8.36 24.22
CA GLU A 146 41.36 8.06 23.35
C GLU A 146 40.80 7.32 22.13
N TYR A 147 41.07 7.85 20.93
CA TYR A 147 40.73 7.18 19.67
C TYR A 147 41.69 6.01 19.44
N ASP A 148 41.45 4.88 20.09
CA ASP A 148 42.27 3.70 19.88
C ASP A 148 41.71 2.82 18.75
N ILE A 149 42.42 2.79 17.62
CA ILE A 149 42.16 1.87 16.49
C ILE A 149 42.21 0.40 16.97
N SER A 150 42.84 0.09 18.10
CA SER A 150 42.79 -1.23 18.73
C SER A 150 41.37 -1.67 19.10
N ALA A 151 40.43 -0.75 19.30
CA ALA A 151 39.04 -1.09 19.59
C ALA A 151 38.32 -1.78 18.39
N LEU A 152 38.81 -1.58 17.16
CA LEU A 152 38.39 -2.39 15.99
C LEU A 152 38.81 -3.86 16.12
N LYS A 153 39.88 -4.19 16.87
CA LYS A 153 40.25 -5.59 17.15
C LYS A 153 39.18 -6.30 18.00
N ASN A 154 38.43 -5.54 18.80
CA ASN A 154 37.30 -6.03 19.60
C ASN A 154 36.00 -6.18 18.79
N LEU A 155 35.97 -5.80 17.51
CA LEU A 155 34.82 -6.01 16.61
C LEU A 155 34.35 -7.46 16.64
N THR A 156 35.28 -8.41 16.66
CA THR A 156 34.99 -9.85 16.72
C THR A 156 34.24 -10.23 18.00
N VAL A 157 34.53 -9.57 19.12
CA VAL A 157 33.85 -9.79 20.40
C VAL A 157 32.43 -9.22 20.35
N TYR A 158 32.24 -8.00 19.83
CA TYR A 158 30.90 -7.41 19.69
C TYR A 158 30.00 -8.19 18.73
N VAL A 159 30.55 -8.58 17.58
CA VAL A 159 29.85 -9.41 16.58
C VAL A 159 29.48 -10.78 17.16
N SER A 160 30.37 -11.42 17.92
CA SER A 160 30.06 -12.74 18.50
C SER A 160 29.06 -12.65 19.65
N ARG A 161 29.05 -11.55 20.41
CA ARG A 161 28.20 -11.35 21.59
C ARG A 161 26.70 -11.40 21.27
N ASP A 162 26.27 -10.64 20.27
CA ASP A 162 24.84 -10.48 19.95
C ASP A 162 24.35 -11.44 18.86
N ALA A 163 25.28 -12.14 18.19
CA ALA A 163 24.97 -13.14 17.16
C ALA A 163 24.04 -14.24 17.67
N ALA A 164 24.33 -14.83 18.84
CA ALA A 164 23.52 -15.92 19.38
C ALA A 164 22.04 -15.50 19.54
N LEU A 165 21.81 -14.30 20.07
CA LEU A 165 20.47 -13.77 20.28
C LEU A 165 19.75 -13.45 18.97
N ILE A 166 20.40 -12.71 18.06
CA ILE A 166 19.79 -12.29 16.79
C ILE A 166 19.38 -13.51 15.96
N PHE A 167 20.26 -14.52 15.86
CA PHE A 167 19.96 -15.75 15.14
C PHE A 167 18.88 -16.56 15.84
N ALA A 168 18.93 -16.69 17.18
CA ALA A 168 17.89 -17.40 17.92
C ALA A 168 16.51 -16.78 17.70
N VAL A 169 16.38 -15.46 17.85
CA VAL A 169 15.10 -14.77 17.63
C VAL A 169 14.67 -14.86 16.16
N GLY A 170 15.59 -14.70 15.20
CA GLY A 170 15.29 -14.84 13.78
C GLY A 170 14.75 -16.23 13.42
N PHE A 171 15.34 -17.30 13.96
CA PHE A 171 14.86 -18.66 13.76
C PHE A 171 13.57 -18.97 14.53
N ILE A 172 13.38 -18.40 15.72
CA ILE A 172 12.10 -18.47 16.45
C ILE A 172 10.99 -17.84 15.60
N LEU A 173 11.21 -16.67 15.03
CA LEU A 173 10.25 -16.02 14.12
C LEU A 173 10.01 -16.85 12.87
N HIS A 174 11.07 -17.42 12.26
CA HIS A 174 10.91 -18.33 11.12
C HIS A 174 10.05 -19.55 11.46
N PHE A 175 10.31 -20.22 12.58
CA PHE A 175 9.54 -21.36 13.04
C PHE A 175 8.10 -20.96 13.34
N PHE A 176 7.91 -19.84 14.05
CA PHE A 176 6.59 -19.30 14.35
C PHE A 176 5.79 -19.02 13.06
N PHE A 177 6.35 -18.33 12.08
CA PHE A 177 5.60 -18.00 10.86
C PHE A 177 5.34 -19.21 9.96
N THR A 178 6.22 -20.21 9.95
CA THR A 178 6.11 -21.36 9.03
C THR A 178 5.40 -22.57 9.63
N LYS A 179 5.54 -22.83 10.94
CA LYS A 179 5.03 -24.04 11.59
C LYS A 179 3.84 -23.79 12.51
N SER A 180 3.64 -22.59 13.03
CA SER A 180 2.50 -22.34 13.91
C SER A 180 1.16 -22.35 13.16
N PRO A 181 0.06 -22.75 13.81
CA PRO A 181 -1.29 -22.64 13.26
C PRO A 181 -1.65 -21.17 12.96
N ASP A 182 -2.45 -20.94 11.92
CA ASP A 182 -2.83 -19.58 11.51
C ASP A 182 -3.55 -18.80 12.61
N ILE A 183 -4.28 -19.47 13.50
CA ILE A 183 -4.96 -18.83 14.66
C ILE A 183 -3.95 -18.10 15.57
N CYS A 184 -2.77 -18.69 15.78
CA CYS A 184 -1.72 -18.10 16.61
C CYS A 184 -1.05 -16.89 15.94
N LYS A 185 -1.16 -16.77 14.61
CA LYS A 185 -0.60 -15.65 13.83
C LYS A 185 -1.56 -14.46 13.78
N LEU A 186 -2.87 -14.68 13.90
CA LEU A 186 -3.88 -13.62 13.82
C LEU A 186 -3.66 -12.42 14.76
N PRO A 187 -3.15 -12.58 16.00
CA PRO A 187 -2.90 -11.44 16.88
C PRO A 187 -1.82 -10.49 16.37
N PHE A 188 -0.88 -10.96 15.55
CA PHE A 188 0.30 -10.18 15.18
C PHE A 188 0.17 -9.63 13.76
N PRO A 189 0.20 -8.30 13.56
CA PRO A 189 -0.02 -7.68 12.26
C PRO A 189 0.85 -8.26 11.14
N ILE A 190 2.15 -8.43 11.38
CA ILE A 190 3.06 -9.00 10.36
C ILE A 190 2.76 -10.48 10.12
N ALA A 191 2.49 -11.23 11.18
CA ALA A 191 2.22 -12.67 11.07
C ALA A 191 0.96 -12.98 10.27
N THR A 192 -0.05 -12.10 10.28
CA THR A 192 -1.24 -12.26 9.42
C THR A 192 -0.88 -12.39 7.94
N GLY A 193 0.17 -11.68 7.47
CA GLY A 193 0.65 -11.79 6.10
C GLY A 193 1.30 -13.14 5.76
N TYR A 194 1.70 -13.91 6.77
CA TYR A 194 2.27 -15.26 6.63
C TYR A 194 1.22 -16.37 6.68
N THR A 195 -0.06 -16.04 6.88
CA THR A 195 -1.17 -17.01 6.85
C THR A 195 -1.46 -17.48 5.43
N ASP A 196 -1.97 -18.71 5.30
CA ASP A 196 -2.36 -19.25 3.99
C ASP A 196 -3.54 -18.49 3.38
N ALA A 197 -4.46 -18.03 4.23
CA ALA A 197 -5.61 -17.22 3.84
C ALA A 197 -5.16 -15.92 3.13
N TYR A 198 -4.14 -15.25 3.68
CA TYR A 198 -3.56 -14.06 3.06
C TYR A 198 -2.79 -14.40 1.78
N GLN A 199 -2.02 -15.49 1.79
CA GLN A 199 -1.17 -15.85 0.66
C GLN A 199 -1.96 -16.31 -0.58
N LYS A 200 -3.14 -16.90 -0.40
CA LYS A 200 -3.99 -17.38 -1.50
C LYS A 200 -4.94 -16.30 -2.05
N ASN A 201 -5.32 -15.32 -1.23
CA ASN A 201 -6.29 -14.29 -1.64
C ASN A 201 -5.62 -13.14 -2.43
N LYS A 202 -5.82 -13.12 -3.76
CA LYS A 202 -5.26 -12.08 -4.64
C LYS A 202 -5.83 -10.69 -4.36
N ASP A 203 -7.09 -10.59 -3.97
CA ASP A 203 -7.76 -9.29 -3.74
C ASP A 203 -7.19 -8.60 -2.50
N ILE A 204 -6.95 -9.35 -1.42
CA ILE A 204 -6.30 -8.83 -0.21
C ILE A 204 -4.88 -8.34 -0.51
N LYS A 205 -4.13 -9.10 -1.32
CA LYS A 205 -2.78 -8.68 -1.76
C LYS A 205 -2.82 -7.42 -2.62
N ARG A 206 -3.84 -7.29 -3.48
CA ARG A 206 -4.05 -6.11 -4.32
C ARG A 206 -4.36 -4.88 -3.47
N SER A 207 -5.25 -4.99 -2.48
CA SER A 207 -5.61 -3.87 -1.59
C SER A 207 -4.47 -3.39 -0.68
N LEU A 208 -3.47 -4.24 -0.42
CA LEU A 208 -2.33 -3.92 0.45
C LEU A 208 -1.03 -3.61 -0.33
N ARG A 209 -1.10 -3.62 -1.67
CA ARG A 209 0.04 -3.31 -2.55
C ARG A 209 0.51 -1.87 -2.29
N LYS A 210 1.82 -1.66 -2.27
CA LYS A 210 2.40 -0.30 -2.28
C LYS A 210 2.05 0.35 -3.63
N THR A 211 1.37 1.50 -3.59
CA THR A 211 1.11 2.28 -4.79
C THR A 211 2.40 2.93 -5.28
N ARG A 212 2.50 3.20 -6.59
CA ARG A 212 3.65 3.91 -7.16
C ARG A 212 3.86 5.27 -6.49
N VAL A 213 2.75 5.95 -6.16
CA VAL A 213 2.73 7.20 -5.39
C VAL A 213 3.33 7.00 -4.01
N SER A 214 2.87 5.99 -3.26
CA SER A 214 3.41 5.70 -1.92
C SER A 214 4.91 5.39 -1.97
N VAL A 215 5.41 4.66 -2.97
CA VAL A 215 6.84 4.38 -3.10
C VAL A 215 7.64 5.67 -3.30
N LYS A 216 7.20 6.55 -4.20
CA LYS A 216 7.88 7.84 -4.43
C LYS A 216 7.92 8.70 -3.17
N ILE A 217 6.81 8.78 -2.44
CA ILE A 217 6.76 9.57 -1.20
C ILE A 217 7.66 8.95 -0.12
N THR A 218 7.65 7.62 0.04
CA THR A 218 8.59 6.94 0.95
C THR A 218 10.05 7.28 0.60
N THR A 219 10.41 7.28 -0.68
CA THR A 219 11.77 7.66 -1.11
C THR A 219 12.11 9.10 -0.75
N ILE A 220 11.18 10.04 -0.91
CA ILE A 220 11.37 11.45 -0.54
C ILE A 220 11.58 11.57 0.98
N ILE A 221 10.74 10.91 1.80
CA ILE A 221 10.86 10.93 3.26
C ILE A 221 12.22 10.40 3.70
N ILE A 222 12.65 9.26 3.16
CA ILE A 222 13.97 8.69 3.47
C ILE A 222 15.09 9.65 3.04
N GLY A 223 14.97 10.27 1.86
CA GLY A 223 15.94 11.25 1.39
C GLY A 223 16.05 12.48 2.30
N ILE A 224 14.92 13.00 2.78
CA ILE A 224 14.87 14.13 3.72
C ILE A 224 15.49 13.75 5.07
N GLU A 225 15.18 12.58 5.62
CA GLU A 225 15.76 12.09 6.88
C GLU A 225 17.28 11.93 6.79
N VAL A 226 17.78 11.34 5.69
CA VAL A 226 19.22 11.20 5.46
C VAL A 226 19.89 12.56 5.31
N PHE A 227 19.27 13.48 4.56
CA PHE A 227 19.79 14.83 4.39
C PHE A 227 19.83 15.60 5.71
N LEU A 228 18.75 15.53 6.51
CA LEU A 228 18.69 16.13 7.85
C LEU A 228 19.79 15.57 8.77
N GLY A 229 20.03 14.25 8.74
CA GLY A 229 21.12 13.64 9.51
C GLY A 229 22.51 14.17 9.12
N ILE A 230 22.78 14.28 7.81
CA ILE A 230 24.05 14.82 7.30
C ILE A 230 24.18 16.31 7.61
N SER A 231 23.12 17.09 7.39
CA SER A 231 23.10 18.52 7.68
C SER A 231 23.28 18.80 9.16
N ALA A 232 22.67 18.00 10.04
CA ALA A 232 22.88 18.12 11.48
C ALA A 232 24.36 17.92 11.84
N ALA A 233 24.99 16.85 11.34
CA ALA A 233 26.42 16.63 11.54
C ALA A 233 27.28 17.81 11.02
N ALA A 234 26.94 18.37 9.85
CA ALA A 234 27.64 19.51 9.29
C ALA A 234 27.42 20.83 10.08
N PHE A 235 26.21 21.06 10.59
CA PHE A 235 25.89 22.27 11.36
C PHE A 235 26.44 22.23 12.77
N MET A 236 26.61 21.05 13.37
CA MET A 236 27.33 20.92 14.64
C MET A 236 28.74 21.52 14.53
N ILE A 237 29.39 21.34 13.38
CA ILE A 237 30.69 21.95 13.07
C ILE A 237 30.65 23.49 13.04
N ALA A 238 29.52 24.06 12.64
CA ALA A 238 29.35 25.51 12.54
C ALA A 238 28.81 26.16 13.83
N LEU A 239 27.97 25.47 14.60
CA LEU A 239 27.28 25.98 15.78
C LEU A 239 28.16 26.02 17.04
N PHE A 240 29.19 25.17 17.11
CA PHE A 240 30.15 25.14 18.21
C PHE A 240 31.53 25.63 17.73
N PRO A 241 31.74 26.96 17.56
CA PRO A 241 32.98 27.53 17.02
C PRO A 241 34.21 27.30 17.91
N ASP A 242 34.02 26.94 19.18
CA ASP A 242 35.09 26.45 20.06
C ASP A 242 35.86 25.29 19.43
N MET A 243 35.26 24.52 18.50
CA MET A 243 35.94 23.50 17.71
C MET A 243 37.03 24.03 16.79
N LYS A 244 36.78 25.16 16.12
CA LYS A 244 37.77 25.78 15.24
C LYS A 244 38.90 26.37 16.08
N ASP A 245 38.57 27.00 17.20
CA ASP A 245 39.57 27.60 18.07
C ASP A 245 40.36 26.56 18.86
N VAL A 246 39.77 25.45 19.30
CA VAL A 246 40.48 24.32 19.93
C VAL A 246 41.34 23.58 18.91
N MET A 247 40.86 23.35 17.68
CA MET A 247 41.65 22.73 16.61
C MET A 247 42.83 23.63 16.18
N ILE A 248 42.60 24.94 16.02
CA ILE A 248 43.65 25.90 15.69
C ILE A 248 44.61 26.08 16.86
N ASN A 249 44.13 26.17 18.10
CA ASN A 249 44.99 26.31 19.28
C ASN A 249 45.78 25.04 19.58
N SER A 250 45.22 23.84 19.34
CA SER A 250 45.96 22.57 19.46
C SER A 250 47.06 22.49 18.39
N LEU A 251 46.77 22.88 17.14
CA LEU A 251 47.78 22.99 16.07
C LEU A 251 48.84 24.07 16.37
N LYS A 252 48.45 25.18 16.98
CA LYS A 252 49.35 26.29 17.33
C LYS A 252 50.24 25.94 18.51
N ASN A 253 49.69 25.33 19.56
CA ASN A 253 50.44 24.83 20.72
C ASN A 253 51.43 23.72 20.32
N ASN A 254 51.05 22.82 19.42
CA ASN A 254 51.96 21.80 18.88
C ASN A 254 53.07 22.41 18.02
N LYS A 255 52.77 23.49 17.28
CA LYS A 255 53.78 24.21 16.49
C LYS A 255 54.74 24.98 17.38
N ASP A 256 54.24 25.67 18.39
CA ASP A 256 55.05 26.39 19.38
C ASP A 256 55.90 25.43 20.22
N ALA A 257 55.37 24.26 20.60
CA ALA A 257 56.12 23.20 21.28
C ALA A 257 57.20 22.58 20.38
N MET A 258 56.93 22.42 19.08
CA MET A 258 57.90 21.96 18.10
C MET A 258 59.01 23.00 17.86
N ASP A 259 58.67 24.28 17.76
CA ASP A 259 59.64 25.37 17.62
C ASP A 259 60.53 25.50 18.87
N VAL A 260 59.97 25.37 20.08
CA VAL A 260 60.73 25.34 21.35
C VAL A 260 61.61 24.09 21.45
N ALA A 261 61.11 22.90 21.12
CA ALA A 261 61.89 21.67 21.15
C ALA A 261 63.08 21.69 20.17
N ILE A 262 62.90 22.36 19.02
CA ILE A 262 63.97 22.60 18.04
C ILE A 262 64.96 23.64 18.59
N GLU A 263 64.50 24.73 19.21
CA GLU A 263 65.38 25.81 19.72
C GLU A 263 66.15 25.44 21.00
N GLU A 264 65.60 24.56 21.84
CA GLU A 264 66.20 24.11 23.11
C GLU A 264 67.21 22.97 22.92
N ASN A 265 67.03 22.12 21.89
CA ASN A 265 67.94 21.01 21.57
C ASN A 265 68.94 21.32 20.45
N LEU A 266 68.61 22.21 19.51
CA LEU A 266 69.52 22.67 18.47
C LEU A 266 69.88 24.14 18.72
N GLY A 267 71.05 24.36 19.32
CA GLY A 267 71.62 25.71 19.40
C GLY A 267 71.66 26.39 18.02
N LYS A 268 71.62 27.72 18.00
CA LYS A 268 71.32 28.60 16.85
C LYS A 268 72.07 28.37 15.52
N ASP A 269 73.05 27.49 15.42
CA ASP A 269 73.92 27.33 14.24
C ASP A 269 74.35 25.87 13.95
N THR A 270 73.41 24.94 13.79
CA THR A 270 73.73 23.61 13.22
C THR A 270 72.74 23.17 12.15
N ASP A 271 73.27 22.67 11.03
CA ASP A 271 72.52 22.10 9.91
C ASP A 271 71.59 20.97 10.41
N ILE A 272 70.28 21.17 10.21
CA ILE A 272 69.23 20.24 10.61
C ILE A 272 69.37 18.95 9.79
N THR A 273 69.68 17.83 10.44
CA THR A 273 69.70 16.52 9.77
C THR A 273 68.31 15.89 9.72
N SER A 274 68.05 15.03 8.74
CA SER A 274 66.75 14.37 8.54
C SER A 274 66.31 13.48 9.72
N ASP A 275 67.26 12.99 10.52
CA ASP A 275 66.99 12.19 11.73
C ASP A 275 66.52 13.07 12.91
N ASP A 276 66.98 14.31 12.99
CA ASP A 276 66.57 15.26 14.05
C ASP A 276 65.15 15.78 13.80
N PHE A 277 64.79 16.00 12.54
CA PHE A 277 63.42 16.32 12.14
C PHE A 277 62.47 15.14 12.41
N ALA A 278 62.93 13.90 12.21
CA ALA A 278 62.15 12.70 12.50
C ALA A 278 61.84 12.57 13.99
N LYS A 279 62.80 12.87 14.89
CA LYS A 279 62.57 12.91 16.34
C LYS A 279 61.62 14.03 16.77
N GLY A 280 61.71 15.21 16.17
CA GLY A 280 60.76 16.31 16.40
C GLY A 280 59.33 15.94 15.98
N ILE A 281 59.18 15.16 14.90
CA ILE A 281 57.89 14.59 14.47
C ILE A 281 57.43 13.46 15.39
N GLU A 282 58.34 12.66 15.95
CA GLU A 282 58.00 11.59 16.90
C GLU A 282 57.42 12.12 18.22
N MET A 283 57.76 13.36 18.60
CA MET A 283 57.20 14.07 19.76
C MET A 283 55.86 14.78 19.47
N LEU A 284 55.41 14.83 18.22
CA LEU A 284 54.07 15.35 17.87
C LEU A 284 53.00 14.28 18.13
N GLU A 285 52.56 14.18 19.40
CA GLU A 285 51.28 13.54 19.69
C GLU A 285 50.14 14.38 19.11
N PHE A 286 49.52 13.88 18.03
CA PHE A 286 48.25 14.41 17.52
C PHE A 286 47.11 14.04 18.48
N ASN A 287 47.04 14.71 19.63
CA ASN A 287 45.86 14.66 20.48
C ASN A 287 44.76 15.51 19.83
N PHE A 288 43.96 14.87 18.98
CA PHE A 288 42.62 15.38 18.67
C PHE A 288 41.84 15.40 19.98
N ASP A 289 41.29 16.57 20.35
CA ASP A 289 40.47 16.68 21.55
C ASP A 289 39.23 15.77 21.41
N THR A 290 39.34 14.59 22.02
CA THR A 290 38.40 13.47 21.88
C THR A 290 37.05 13.79 22.51
N SER A 291 37.02 14.75 23.45
CA SER A 291 35.82 15.20 24.13
C SER A 291 34.77 15.77 23.16
N VAL A 292 35.24 16.42 22.09
CA VAL A 292 34.40 17.17 21.15
C VAL A 292 33.72 16.25 20.13
N VAL A 293 34.49 15.37 19.49
CA VAL A 293 33.94 14.40 18.51
C VAL A 293 32.99 13.41 19.22
N ASN A 294 33.19 13.16 20.52
CA ASN A 294 32.27 12.36 21.33
C ASN A 294 30.89 12.99 21.50
N TYR A 295 30.84 14.32 21.64
CA TYR A 295 29.58 15.06 21.73
C TYR A 295 28.81 15.00 20.41
N ASP A 296 29.48 15.22 19.28
CA ASP A 296 28.86 15.19 17.95
C ASP A 296 28.25 13.83 17.62
N ILE A 297 28.97 12.75 17.92
CA ILE A 297 28.49 11.39 17.65
C ILE A 297 27.31 11.04 18.56
N LYS A 298 27.34 11.44 19.85
CA LYS A 298 26.16 11.31 20.74
C LYS A 298 24.94 12.03 20.18
N MET A 299 25.12 13.25 19.67
CA MET A 299 24.03 14.04 19.09
C MET A 299 23.46 13.40 17.83
N VAL A 300 24.31 12.90 16.92
CA VAL A 300 23.87 12.19 15.71
C VAL A 300 23.07 10.93 16.07
N LEU A 301 23.54 10.15 17.04
CA LEU A 301 22.84 8.94 17.51
C LEU A 301 21.48 9.27 18.15
N LEU A 302 21.40 10.34 18.94
CA LEU A 302 20.15 10.81 19.54
C LEU A 302 19.18 11.33 18.48
N MET A 303 19.66 12.06 17.48
CA MET A 303 18.84 12.51 16.36
C MET A 303 18.30 11.32 15.56
N LEU A 304 19.10 10.28 15.34
CA LEU A 304 18.64 9.05 14.70
C LEU A 304 17.50 8.38 15.50
N CYS A 305 17.62 8.36 16.83
CA CYS A 305 16.58 7.83 17.73
C CYS A 305 15.23 8.56 17.63
N VAL A 306 15.23 9.82 17.16
CA VAL A 306 14.01 10.62 16.99
C VAL A 306 13.55 10.63 15.52
N GLY A 307 14.45 10.91 14.59
CA GLY A 307 14.18 11.05 13.17
C GLY A 307 13.65 9.77 12.53
N VAL A 308 14.28 8.61 12.76
CA VAL A 308 13.83 7.35 12.13
C VAL A 308 12.42 6.94 12.56
N PRO A 309 12.04 6.97 13.86
CA PRO A 309 10.66 6.78 14.27
C PRO A 309 9.68 7.78 13.64
N LEU A 310 10.01 9.09 13.65
CA LEU A 310 9.16 10.13 13.08
C LEU A 310 8.96 9.96 11.58
N GLY A 311 10.03 9.73 10.82
CA GLY A 311 9.97 9.40 9.40
C GLY A 311 9.15 8.13 9.14
N GLY A 312 9.26 7.12 10.02
CA GLY A 312 8.41 5.94 10.01
C GLY A 312 6.91 6.27 10.17
N PHE A 313 6.56 7.08 11.17
CA PHE A 313 5.19 7.55 11.40
C PHE A 313 4.65 8.37 10.22
N ALA A 314 5.42 9.32 9.72
CA ALA A 314 5.08 10.14 8.57
C ALA A 314 4.84 9.29 7.32
N ASN A 315 5.71 8.31 7.06
CA ASN A 315 5.57 7.37 5.95
C ASN A 315 4.30 6.52 6.07
N PHE A 316 3.98 6.02 7.27
CA PHE A 316 2.76 5.27 7.51
C PHE A 316 1.51 6.14 7.29
N TYR A 317 1.49 7.35 7.86
CA TYR A 317 0.40 8.29 7.72
C TYR A 317 0.16 8.63 6.25
N THR A 318 1.21 8.95 5.50
CA THR A 318 1.12 9.26 4.08
C THR A 318 0.59 8.06 3.29
N LYS A 319 1.05 6.85 3.61
CA LYS A 319 0.55 5.63 2.97
C LYS A 319 -0.95 5.43 3.21
N MET A 320 -1.43 5.69 4.43
CA MET A 320 -2.83 5.50 4.80
C MET A 320 -3.74 6.62 4.27
N SER A 321 -3.31 7.87 4.38
CA SER A 321 -4.11 9.05 4.05
C SER A 321 -4.11 9.37 2.55
N ILE A 322 -3.00 9.11 1.86
CA ILE A 322 -2.83 9.46 0.43
C ILE A 322 -2.70 8.21 -0.42
N GLY A 323 -1.73 7.35 -0.09
CA GLY A 323 -1.32 6.24 -0.94
C GLY A 323 -2.42 5.20 -1.16
N ALA A 324 -3.10 4.78 -0.11
CA ALA A 324 -4.11 3.71 -0.15
C ALA A 324 -5.41 4.15 -0.85
N PRO A 325 -6.03 5.31 -0.52
CA PRO A 325 -7.22 5.77 -1.22
C PRO A 325 -6.99 5.93 -2.73
N LEU A 326 -5.90 6.61 -3.13
CA LEU A 326 -5.57 6.78 -4.55
C LEU A 326 -5.30 5.44 -5.25
N GLY A 327 -4.73 4.46 -4.54
CA GLY A 327 -4.51 3.11 -5.07
C GLY A 327 -5.81 2.39 -5.38
N VAL A 328 -6.77 2.43 -4.46
CA VAL A 328 -8.08 1.79 -4.63
C VAL A 328 -8.84 2.44 -5.78
N LEU A 329 -8.84 3.77 -5.86
CA LEU A 329 -9.49 4.49 -6.97
C LEU A 329 -8.82 4.17 -8.30
N SER A 330 -7.49 4.21 -8.36
CA SER A 330 -6.74 3.91 -9.59
C SER A 330 -7.01 2.48 -10.08
N ASP A 331 -7.05 1.50 -9.18
CA ASP A 331 -7.33 0.12 -9.53
C ASP A 331 -8.77 -0.07 -10.03
N PHE A 332 -9.74 0.62 -9.41
CA PHE A 332 -11.14 0.64 -9.87
C PHE A 332 -11.27 1.29 -11.25
N MET A 333 -10.71 2.49 -11.44
CA MET A 333 -10.80 3.23 -12.71
C MET A 333 -10.15 2.44 -13.85
N TYR A 334 -9.05 1.73 -13.57
CA TYR A 334 -8.43 0.85 -14.55
C TYR A 334 -9.31 -0.36 -14.91
N GLU A 335 -10.00 -0.96 -13.93
CA GLU A 335 -10.95 -2.05 -14.19
C GLU A 335 -12.17 -1.55 -14.97
N PHE A 336 -12.72 -0.39 -14.60
CA PHE A 336 -13.86 0.22 -15.27
C PHE A 336 -13.55 0.64 -16.71
N ALA A 337 -12.39 1.25 -16.96
CA ALA A 337 -12.02 1.73 -18.30
C ALA A 337 -11.74 0.60 -19.30
N ASN A 338 -11.32 -0.58 -18.83
CA ASN A 338 -11.03 -1.73 -19.70
C ASN A 338 -12.18 -2.74 -19.79
N ALA A 339 -13.29 -2.52 -19.07
CA ALA A 339 -14.48 -3.36 -19.14
C ALA A 339 -15.28 -3.06 -20.43
N ASP A 340 -15.98 -4.06 -20.94
CA ASP A 340 -17.01 -3.87 -21.98
C ASP A 340 -18.26 -3.19 -21.39
N ASP A 341 -19.18 -2.69 -22.21
CA ASP A 341 -20.34 -1.91 -21.76
C ASP A 341 -21.24 -2.68 -20.77
N ASP A 342 -21.51 -3.97 -21.03
CA ASP A 342 -22.21 -4.87 -20.10
C ASP A 342 -21.47 -5.04 -18.76
N GLU A 343 -20.14 -5.08 -18.81
CA GLU A 343 -19.30 -5.24 -17.62
C GLU A 343 -19.14 -3.92 -16.86
N LYS A 344 -19.11 -2.77 -17.55
CA LYS A 344 -19.08 -1.44 -16.96
C LYS A 344 -20.28 -1.21 -16.04
N LEU A 345 -21.48 -1.67 -16.42
CA LEU A 345 -22.66 -1.59 -15.55
C LEU A 345 -22.55 -2.44 -14.27
N LYS A 346 -21.75 -3.51 -14.29
CA LYS A 346 -21.50 -4.37 -13.10
C LYS A 346 -20.37 -3.83 -12.24
N VAL A 347 -19.30 -3.35 -12.88
CA VAL A 347 -18.12 -2.78 -12.23
C VAL A 347 -18.47 -1.42 -11.64
N GLY A 348 -19.18 -0.57 -12.37
CA GLY A 348 -19.59 0.78 -11.97
C GLY A 348 -20.30 0.79 -10.62
N LYS A 349 -21.27 -0.09 -10.39
CA LYS A 349 -21.92 -0.32 -9.08
C LYS A 349 -20.98 -0.59 -7.89
N LYS A 350 -19.73 -0.98 -8.13
CA LYS A 350 -18.73 -1.12 -7.06
C LYS A 350 -18.27 0.24 -6.53
N ILE A 351 -18.32 1.32 -7.32
CA ILE A 351 -17.87 2.67 -6.93
C ILE A 351 -18.58 3.15 -5.67
N ASP A 352 -19.85 2.80 -5.50
CA ASP A 352 -20.65 3.19 -4.33
C ASP A 352 -20.15 2.63 -3.01
N LYS A 353 -19.48 1.48 -3.08
CA LYS A 353 -18.90 0.82 -1.92
C LYS A 353 -17.52 1.39 -1.58
N ILE A 354 -16.91 2.11 -2.51
CA ILE A 354 -15.59 2.71 -2.30
C ILE A 354 -15.79 4.06 -1.62
N LYS A 355 -15.21 4.20 -0.43
CA LYS A 355 -15.22 5.44 0.34
C LYS A 355 -13.83 6.04 0.30
N ALA A 356 -13.74 7.33 -0.02
CA ALA A 356 -12.48 8.07 0.03
C ALA A 356 -11.88 8.07 1.44
N GLY A 357 -12.73 8.23 2.46
CA GLY A 357 -12.30 8.27 3.87
C GLY A 357 -11.56 9.57 4.24
N THR A 358 -11.45 10.51 3.31
CA THR A 358 -10.80 11.82 3.48
C THR A 358 -11.77 12.95 3.09
N ARG A 359 -11.49 14.17 3.56
CA ARG A 359 -12.26 15.39 3.26
C ARG A 359 -11.45 16.43 2.49
N ASP A 360 -10.35 16.01 1.90
CA ASP A 360 -9.38 16.81 1.14
C ASP A 360 -9.61 16.67 -0.37
N GLU A 361 -8.65 17.13 -1.19
CA GLU A 361 -8.70 17.05 -2.65
C GLU A 361 -8.83 15.60 -3.16
N ILE A 362 -8.33 14.62 -2.40
CA ILE A 362 -8.51 13.20 -2.72
C ILE A 362 -10.00 12.87 -2.64
N GLY A 363 -10.70 13.33 -1.61
CA GLY A 363 -12.14 13.19 -1.47
C GLY A 363 -12.91 13.82 -2.65
N VAL A 364 -12.50 15.01 -3.07
CA VAL A 364 -13.09 15.68 -4.25
C VAL A 364 -12.92 14.85 -5.51
N VAL A 365 -11.70 14.38 -5.79
CA VAL A 365 -11.42 13.55 -6.97
C VAL A 365 -12.23 12.26 -6.95
N PHE A 366 -12.41 11.66 -5.78
CA PHE A 366 -13.26 10.48 -5.60
C PHE A 366 -14.72 10.75 -5.96
N GLU A 367 -15.31 11.84 -5.47
CA GLU A 367 -16.71 12.18 -5.76
C GLU A 367 -16.91 12.62 -7.21
N SER A 368 -15.96 13.35 -7.79
CA SER A 368 -15.96 13.65 -9.23
C SER A 368 -15.88 12.38 -10.07
N SER A 369 -15.02 11.43 -9.70
CA SER A 369 -14.90 10.13 -10.39
C SER A 369 -16.17 9.30 -10.25
N ARG A 370 -16.81 9.29 -9.07
CA ARG A 370 -18.10 8.64 -8.83
C ARG A 370 -19.18 9.20 -9.76
N THR A 371 -19.28 10.54 -9.83
CA THR A 371 -20.24 11.24 -10.68
C THR A 371 -20.01 10.90 -12.16
N MET A 372 -18.76 10.85 -12.59
CA MET A 372 -18.39 10.47 -13.95
C MET A 372 -18.79 9.04 -14.28
N VAL A 373 -18.55 8.09 -13.37
CA VAL A 373 -18.95 6.68 -13.53
C VAL A 373 -20.45 6.57 -13.71
N HIS A 374 -21.24 7.21 -12.84
CA HIS A 374 -22.69 7.20 -12.97
C HIS A 374 -23.18 7.84 -14.27
N SER A 375 -22.56 8.94 -14.69
CA SER A 375 -22.89 9.58 -15.98
C SER A 375 -22.65 8.64 -17.17
N ILE A 376 -21.61 7.80 -17.09
CA ILE A 376 -21.32 6.79 -18.11
C ILE A 376 -22.31 5.62 -18.03
N GLU A 377 -22.66 5.15 -16.83
CA GLU A 377 -23.69 4.12 -16.63
C GLU A 377 -25.04 4.55 -17.22
N ASP A 378 -25.46 5.78 -16.93
CA ASP A 378 -26.70 6.36 -17.46
C ASP A 378 -26.64 6.50 -19.00
N TYR A 379 -25.48 6.88 -19.55
CA TYR A 379 -25.30 6.98 -20.99
C TYR A 379 -25.41 5.62 -21.69
N ILE A 380 -24.77 4.58 -21.15
CA ILE A 380 -24.85 3.21 -21.70
C ILE A 380 -26.31 2.74 -21.68
N GLY A 381 -27.01 2.90 -20.55
CA GLY A 381 -28.42 2.50 -20.42
C GLY A 381 -29.33 3.20 -21.43
N ARG A 382 -29.11 4.49 -21.70
CA ARG A 382 -29.86 5.24 -22.70
C ARG A 382 -29.63 4.74 -24.13
N ILE A 383 -28.39 4.40 -24.48
CA ILE A 383 -28.06 3.89 -25.82
C ILE A 383 -28.68 2.51 -26.03
N GLU A 384 -28.64 1.63 -25.03
CA GLU A 384 -29.28 0.32 -25.09
C GLU A 384 -30.81 0.44 -25.28
N GLU A 385 -31.45 1.35 -24.55
CA GLU A 385 -32.88 1.62 -24.70
C GLU A 385 -33.22 2.19 -26.08
N GLU A 386 -32.44 3.14 -26.59
CA GLU A 386 -32.64 3.70 -27.93
C GLU A 386 -32.49 2.65 -29.03
N GLN A 387 -31.49 1.76 -28.92
CA GLN A 387 -31.31 0.66 -29.86
C GLN A 387 -32.49 -0.31 -29.82
N LYS A 388 -32.94 -0.68 -28.63
CA LYS A 388 -34.10 -1.57 -28.45
C LYS A 388 -35.36 -0.97 -29.08
N LEU A 389 -35.62 0.32 -28.82
CA LEU A 389 -36.76 1.03 -29.41
C LEU A 389 -36.66 1.12 -30.93
N LYS A 390 -35.47 1.37 -31.48
CA LYS A 390 -35.26 1.35 -32.94
C LYS A 390 -35.56 -0.02 -33.55
N THR A 391 -35.09 -1.10 -32.92
CA THR A 391 -35.38 -2.46 -33.38
C THR A 391 -36.88 -2.78 -33.31
N GLU A 392 -37.54 -2.45 -32.20
CA GLU A 392 -38.99 -2.65 -32.05
C GLU A 392 -39.79 -1.83 -33.08
N LEU A 393 -39.38 -0.59 -33.33
CA LEU A 393 -39.99 0.28 -34.34
C LEU A 393 -39.79 -0.26 -35.77
N GLU A 394 -38.61 -0.78 -36.09
CA GLU A 394 -38.32 -1.40 -37.38
C GLU A 394 -39.18 -2.64 -37.61
N VAL A 395 -39.31 -3.51 -36.59
CA VAL A 395 -40.18 -4.69 -36.64
C VAL A 395 -41.65 -4.29 -36.81
N ALA A 396 -42.11 -3.27 -36.08
CA ALA A 396 -43.47 -2.76 -36.20
C ALA A 396 -43.76 -2.17 -37.60
N LYS A 397 -42.80 -1.44 -38.17
CA LYS A 397 -42.89 -0.91 -39.54
C LYS A 397 -42.97 -2.02 -40.58
N GLN A 398 -42.06 -2.98 -40.53
CA GLN A 398 -42.06 -4.12 -41.45
C GLN A 398 -43.36 -4.92 -41.36
N SER A 399 -43.89 -5.12 -40.15
CA SER A 399 -45.19 -5.78 -39.95
C SER A 399 -46.35 -4.97 -40.54
N SER A 400 -46.34 -3.64 -40.42
CA SER A 400 -47.37 -2.76 -40.98
C SER A 400 -47.33 -2.76 -42.52
N GLU A 401 -46.13 -2.64 -43.10
CA GLU A 401 -45.93 -2.71 -44.55
C GLU A 401 -46.35 -4.05 -45.13
N ALA A 402 -45.99 -5.17 -44.49
CA ALA A 402 -46.41 -6.50 -44.89
C ALA A 402 -47.94 -6.67 -44.82
N LYS A 403 -48.60 -6.16 -43.76
CA LYS A 403 -50.06 -6.19 -43.61
C LYS A 403 -50.75 -5.39 -44.73
N SER A 404 -50.26 -4.19 -45.00
CA SER A 404 -50.80 -3.31 -46.05
C SER A 404 -50.63 -3.92 -47.45
N SER A 405 -49.44 -4.46 -47.75
CA SER A 405 -49.16 -5.16 -49.00
C SER A 405 -50.07 -6.38 -49.18
N PHE A 406 -50.24 -7.19 -48.13
CA PHE A 406 -51.13 -8.35 -48.14
C PHE A 406 -52.58 -7.96 -48.44
N LEU A 407 -53.14 -6.96 -47.73
CA LEU A 407 -54.52 -6.54 -47.93
C LEU A 407 -54.77 -5.96 -49.33
N SER A 408 -53.82 -5.17 -49.85
CA SER A 408 -53.89 -4.64 -51.21
C SER A 408 -53.89 -5.76 -52.26
N ASN A 409 -52.97 -6.71 -52.13
CA ASN A 409 -52.87 -7.85 -53.06
C ASN A 409 -54.12 -8.73 -53.01
N MET A 410 -54.61 -9.05 -51.81
CA MET A 410 -55.84 -9.84 -51.64
C MET A 410 -57.08 -9.14 -52.21
N SER A 411 -57.18 -7.81 -52.07
CA SER A 411 -58.29 -7.03 -52.67
C SER A 411 -58.31 -7.16 -54.20
N HIS A 412 -57.15 -7.06 -54.84
CA HIS A 412 -57.02 -7.27 -56.29
C HIS A 412 -57.38 -8.70 -56.72
N GLU A 413 -56.90 -9.70 -55.97
CA GLU A 413 -57.17 -11.11 -56.27
C GLU A 413 -58.64 -11.51 -56.04
N ILE A 414 -59.34 -10.90 -55.07
CA ILE A 414 -60.76 -11.15 -54.79
C ILE A 414 -61.68 -10.40 -55.77
N ARG A 415 -61.32 -9.18 -56.19
CA ARG A 415 -62.13 -8.38 -57.14
C ARG A 415 -62.29 -9.08 -58.49
N THR A 416 -61.24 -9.75 -58.97
CA THR A 416 -61.23 -10.42 -60.28
C THR A 416 -62.30 -11.52 -60.41
N PRO A 417 -62.38 -12.53 -59.52
CA PRO A 417 -63.43 -13.55 -59.58
C PRO A 417 -64.82 -12.99 -59.26
N ILE A 418 -64.97 -12.03 -58.34
CA ILE A 418 -66.29 -11.42 -58.07
C ILE A 418 -66.83 -10.71 -59.31
N ASN A 419 -66.01 -9.93 -60.00
CA ASN A 419 -66.41 -9.25 -61.23
C ASN A 419 -66.73 -10.23 -62.35
N ALA A 420 -66.02 -11.36 -62.44
CA ALA A 420 -66.34 -12.43 -63.39
C ALA A 420 -67.71 -13.06 -63.08
N VAL A 421 -67.99 -13.39 -61.81
CA VAL A 421 -69.29 -13.93 -61.37
C VAL A 421 -70.42 -12.92 -61.62
N LEU A 422 -70.21 -11.65 -61.30
CA LEU A 422 -71.19 -10.59 -61.57
C LEU A 422 -71.44 -10.40 -63.07
N GLY A 423 -70.40 -10.48 -63.90
CA GLY A 423 -70.52 -10.41 -65.36
C GLY A 423 -71.32 -11.58 -65.94
N MET A 424 -71.07 -12.81 -65.44
CA MET A 424 -71.86 -14.00 -65.81
C MET A 424 -73.31 -13.86 -65.33
N ASN A 425 -73.52 -13.40 -64.11
CA ASN A 425 -74.84 -13.18 -63.53
C ASN A 425 -75.62 -12.09 -64.29
N GLU A 426 -74.96 -11.06 -64.82
CA GLU A 426 -75.59 -10.05 -65.68
C GLU A 426 -76.09 -10.64 -67.01
N MET A 427 -75.37 -11.63 -67.57
CA MET A 427 -75.86 -12.37 -68.74
C MET A 427 -77.11 -13.21 -68.38
N ILE A 428 -77.12 -13.87 -67.21
CA ILE A 428 -78.29 -14.61 -66.72
C ILE A 428 -79.51 -13.69 -66.58
N ILE A 429 -79.34 -12.50 -65.98
CA ILE A 429 -80.42 -11.50 -65.84
C ILE A 429 -80.97 -11.07 -67.21
N ARG A 430 -80.10 -10.94 -68.22
CA ARG A 430 -80.51 -10.51 -69.58
C ARG A 430 -81.21 -11.59 -70.38
N GLU A 431 -80.89 -12.86 -70.15
CA GLU A 431 -81.35 -13.98 -70.98
C GLU A 431 -82.50 -14.79 -70.35
N THR A 432 -82.70 -14.71 -69.02
CA THR A 432 -83.75 -15.45 -68.32
C THR A 432 -85.15 -14.88 -68.60
N ASN A 433 -86.14 -15.76 -68.75
CA ASN A 433 -87.57 -15.42 -68.80
C ASN A 433 -88.35 -16.01 -67.62
N ASP A 434 -87.64 -16.63 -66.66
CA ASP A 434 -88.21 -17.18 -65.44
C ASP A 434 -88.10 -16.15 -64.30
N PRO A 435 -89.23 -15.68 -63.73
CA PRO A 435 -89.24 -14.70 -62.65
C PRO A 435 -88.45 -15.11 -61.41
N GLN A 436 -88.39 -16.40 -61.07
CA GLN A 436 -87.66 -16.87 -59.89
C GLN A 436 -86.14 -16.84 -60.12
N ILE A 437 -85.68 -17.20 -61.32
CA ILE A 437 -84.26 -17.15 -61.69
C ILE A 437 -83.79 -15.68 -61.76
N GLU A 438 -84.63 -14.79 -62.27
CA GLU A 438 -84.36 -13.34 -62.26
C GLU A 438 -84.20 -12.82 -60.83
N GLU A 439 -85.10 -13.18 -59.91
CA GLU A 439 -85.01 -12.80 -58.49
C GLU A 439 -83.72 -13.32 -57.84
N TYR A 440 -83.35 -14.59 -58.06
CA TYR A 440 -82.09 -15.16 -57.57
C TYR A 440 -80.87 -14.44 -58.14
N ALA A 441 -80.87 -14.12 -59.43
CA ALA A 441 -79.76 -13.41 -60.07
C ALA A 441 -79.66 -11.96 -59.57
N GLN A 442 -80.78 -11.27 -59.32
CA GLN A 442 -80.77 -9.94 -58.69
C GLN A 442 -80.22 -10.00 -57.25
N ASN A 443 -80.56 -11.04 -56.48
CA ASN A 443 -80.00 -11.27 -55.14
C ASN A 443 -78.50 -11.53 -55.17
N VAL A 444 -78.01 -12.34 -56.12
CA VAL A 444 -76.56 -12.57 -56.33
C VAL A 444 -75.84 -11.27 -56.71
N LYS A 445 -76.45 -10.45 -57.58
CA LYS A 445 -75.91 -9.12 -57.95
C LYS A 445 -75.79 -8.19 -56.75
N SER A 446 -76.83 -8.13 -55.93
CA SER A 446 -76.83 -7.33 -54.70
C SER A 446 -75.76 -7.80 -53.72
N ALA A 447 -75.68 -9.11 -53.45
CA ALA A 447 -74.67 -9.70 -52.58
C ALA A 447 -73.24 -9.47 -53.07
N GLY A 448 -72.98 -9.59 -54.38
CA GLY A 448 -71.67 -9.33 -54.97
C GLY A 448 -71.26 -7.86 -54.87
N ASN A 449 -72.20 -6.93 -55.08
CA ASN A 449 -71.97 -5.50 -54.88
C ASN A 449 -71.69 -5.16 -53.40
N SER A 450 -72.43 -5.75 -52.46
CA SER A 450 -72.17 -5.60 -51.03
C SER A 450 -70.79 -6.13 -50.63
N LEU A 451 -70.37 -7.28 -51.17
CA LEU A 451 -69.04 -7.84 -50.90
C LEU A 451 -67.91 -6.95 -51.44
N LEU A 452 -68.06 -6.37 -52.64
CA LEU A 452 -67.10 -5.39 -53.17
C LEU A 452 -67.04 -4.13 -52.30
N GLY A 453 -68.17 -3.68 -51.75
CA GLY A 453 -68.22 -2.60 -50.76
C GLY A 453 -67.36 -2.89 -49.53
N ILE A 454 -67.60 -4.05 -48.89
CA ILE A 454 -66.84 -4.47 -47.70
C ILE A 454 -65.33 -4.59 -47.99
N VAL A 455 -64.96 -5.15 -49.14
CA VAL A 455 -63.55 -5.30 -49.55
C VAL A 455 -62.88 -3.94 -49.74
N ASN A 456 -63.59 -2.95 -50.31
CA ASN A 456 -63.09 -1.58 -50.44
C ASN A 456 -62.95 -0.89 -49.09
N ASP A 457 -63.93 -1.05 -48.18
CA ASP A 457 -63.89 -0.45 -46.85
C ASP A 457 -62.70 -0.95 -46.02
N ILE A 458 -62.39 -2.26 -46.11
CA ILE A 458 -61.22 -2.86 -45.45
C ILE A 458 -59.90 -2.31 -46.04
N LEU A 459 -59.86 -2.09 -47.36
CA LEU A 459 -58.69 -1.54 -48.04
C LEU A 459 -58.45 -0.06 -47.68
N ASP A 460 -59.52 0.74 -47.62
CA ASP A 460 -59.44 2.14 -47.23
C ASP A 460 -59.06 2.30 -45.75
N PHE A 461 -59.58 1.44 -44.88
CA PHE A 461 -59.13 1.35 -43.49
C PHE A 461 -57.62 1.05 -43.40
N SER A 462 -57.12 0.10 -44.20
CA SER A 462 -55.68 -0.24 -44.22
C SER A 462 -54.80 0.92 -44.71
N LYS A 463 -55.28 1.76 -45.64
CA LYS A 463 -54.54 2.94 -46.10
C LYS A 463 -54.47 4.05 -45.05
N ILE A 464 -55.56 4.23 -44.29
CA ILE A 464 -55.64 5.19 -43.18
C ILE A 464 -54.69 4.75 -42.05
N GLU A 465 -54.72 3.46 -41.68
CA GLU A 465 -53.84 2.90 -40.64
C GLU A 465 -52.35 3.02 -41.02
N ALA A 466 -52.02 2.92 -42.31
CA ALA A 466 -50.66 3.10 -42.83
C ALA A 466 -50.23 4.58 -42.99
N GLY A 467 -51.10 5.55 -42.69
CA GLY A 467 -50.77 6.98 -42.77
C GLY A 467 -50.59 7.52 -44.19
N LEU A 468 -51.12 6.84 -45.21
CA LEU A 468 -50.97 7.18 -46.63
C LEU A 468 -52.02 8.19 -47.14
N SER A 469 -52.88 8.71 -46.28
CA SER A 469 -53.92 9.69 -46.64
C SER A 469 -53.41 11.12 -46.49
N HIS A 470 -53.14 11.77 -47.62
CA HIS A 470 -52.98 13.22 -47.73
C HIS A 470 -54.11 13.82 -48.56
#